data_AF-A0A1C6ALJ6-F1
#
_entry.id   AF-A0A1C6ALJ6-F1
#
_cell.length_a   1.000
_cell.length_b   1.000
_cell.length_c   1.000
_cell.angle_alpha   90.00
_cell.angle_beta   90.00
_cell.angle_gamma   90.00
#
_symmetry.space_group_name_H-M   'P 1'
#
loop_
_entity.id
_entity.type
_entity.pdbx_description
1 polymer ?
#
loop_
_entity_poly.entity_id
_entity_poly.type
_entity_poly.pdbx_seq_one_letter_code
_entity_poly.pdbx_strand_id
1 'polypeptide(L)'
;MEGKRVLMMDVDPQGDLTKMLGLRKPYELPQTLGNVMNDVIGGIPPDEHLEIRHHPEGFDFVQGNRSLTAVETGLVNIMSCETVLRQYVDSVKHNYDYVLLDCLPCNNARPYDHEYSDLAVEVASLI
;
A
#
# COMPACT_ATOMS: atom_id res chain seq x y z
N MET A 1 16.15 16.38 2.75
CA MET A 1 15.00 15.97 1.91
C MET A 1 14.07 17.17 1.62
N GLU A 2 14.60 18.40 1.52
CA GLU A 2 13.75 19.55 1.20
C GLU A 2 13.32 19.51 -0.27
N GLY A 3 12.02 19.67 -0.53
CA GLY A 3 11.44 19.74 -1.87
C GLY A 3 11.14 18.41 -2.55
N LYS A 4 11.26 17.27 -1.86
CA LYS A 4 10.93 15.94 -2.41
C LYS A 4 9.46 15.60 -2.18
N ARG A 5 8.80 15.09 -3.22
CA ARG A 5 7.43 14.58 -3.14
C ARG A 5 7.48 13.14 -2.65
N VAL A 6 6.92 12.87 -1.48
CA VAL A 6 6.96 11.55 -0.84
C VAL A 6 5.54 11.04 -0.69
N LEU A 7 5.31 9.79 -1.10
CA LEU A 7 4.10 9.03 -0.81
C LEU A 7 4.43 7.96 0.24
N MET A 8 3.67 7.89 1.32
CA MET A 8 3.80 6.85 2.33
C MET A 8 2.56 5.95 2.35
N MET A 9 2.72 4.66 2.09
CA MET A 9 1.59 3.73 2.03
C MET A 9 1.68 2.75 3.20
N ASP A 10 0.65 2.75 4.03
CA ASP A 10 0.45 1.74 5.06
C ASP A 10 -0.34 0.58 4.45
N VAL A 11 0.38 -0.51 4.15
CA VAL A 11 -0.13 -1.73 3.53
C VAL A 11 -0.38 -2.80 4.59
N ASP A 12 -0.26 -2.46 5.87
CA ASP A 12 -0.61 -3.34 6.98
C ASP A 12 -2.11 -3.18 7.32
N PRO A 13 -2.90 -4.27 7.28
CA PRO A 13 -4.29 -4.23 7.73
C PRO A 13 -4.50 -3.75 9.19
N GLN A 14 -3.48 -3.84 10.04
CA GLN A 14 -3.51 -3.31 11.42
C GLN A 14 -3.46 -1.77 11.45
N GLY A 15 -2.85 -1.14 10.45
CA GLY A 15 -2.80 0.31 10.29
C GLY A 15 -2.03 1.04 11.38
N ASP A 16 -0.93 0.47 11.87
CA ASP A 16 -0.18 1.04 13.00
C ASP A 16 0.53 2.34 12.61
N LEU A 17 1.09 2.44 11.40
CA LEU A 17 1.60 3.69 10.86
C LEU A 17 0.50 4.74 10.72
N THR A 18 -0.66 4.38 10.17
CA THR A 18 -1.83 5.27 10.07
C THR A 18 -2.21 5.85 11.44
N LYS A 19 -2.18 5.04 12.50
CA LYS A 19 -2.41 5.52 13.88
C LYS A 19 -1.31 6.45 14.36
N MET A 20 -0.04 6.15 14.07
CA MET A 20 1.11 7.00 14.42
C MET A 20 1.03 8.37 13.74
N LEU A 21 0.51 8.44 12.51
CA LEU A 21 0.23 9.68 11.77
C LEU A 21 -0.96 10.48 12.33
N GLY A 22 -1.53 10.07 13.47
CA GLY A 22 -2.58 10.82 14.16
C GLY A 22 -3.99 10.65 13.58
N LEU A 23 -4.17 9.74 12.62
CA LEU A 23 -5.45 9.51 11.95
C LEU A 23 -6.30 8.53 12.76
N ARG A 24 -7.09 9.09 13.67
CA ARG A 24 -7.89 8.32 14.63
C ARG A 24 -9.23 7.81 14.08
N LYS A 25 -9.58 8.15 12.84
CA LYS A 25 -10.87 7.82 12.20
C LYS A 25 -10.72 7.16 10.82
N PRO A 26 -10.11 5.97 10.73
CA PRO A 26 -9.91 5.27 9.46
C PRO A 26 -11.24 4.85 8.79
N TYR A 27 -12.35 4.80 9.54
CA TYR A 27 -13.66 4.35 9.05
C TYR A 27 -14.47 5.42 8.29
N GLU A 28 -14.05 6.69 8.29
CA GLU A 28 -14.75 7.80 7.62
C GLU A 28 -14.31 7.98 6.15
N LEU A 29 -13.54 7.03 5.60
CA LEU A 29 -13.00 7.12 4.24
C LEU A 29 -13.93 6.45 3.22
N PRO A 30 -14.40 7.19 2.19
CA PRO A 30 -15.25 6.64 1.15
C PRO A 30 -14.51 5.70 0.19
N GLN A 31 -13.18 5.84 0.07
CA GLN A 31 -12.30 4.99 -0.73
C GLN A 31 -11.04 4.65 0.08
N THR A 32 -10.57 3.42 -0.10
CA THR A 32 -9.44 2.87 0.65
C THR A 32 -8.51 2.10 -0.28
N LEU A 33 -7.26 1.86 0.14
CA LEU A 33 -6.31 1.06 -0.65
C LEU A 33 -6.90 -0.32 -1.03
N GLY A 34 -7.65 -0.95 -0.13
CA GLY A 34 -8.30 -2.22 -0.42
C GLY A 34 -9.40 -2.12 -1.48
N ASN A 35 -10.05 -0.97 -1.65
CA ASN A 35 -11.00 -0.75 -2.76
C ASN A 35 -10.24 -0.72 -4.09
N VAL A 36 -9.17 0.07 -4.17
CA VAL A 36 -8.36 0.19 -5.39
C VAL A 36 -7.69 -1.12 -5.76
N MET A 37 -7.17 -1.87 -4.78
CA MET A 37 -6.61 -3.20 -5.04
C MET A 37 -7.66 -4.18 -5.57
N ASN A 38 -8.91 -4.14 -5.08
CA ASN A 38 -10.00 -4.95 -5.63
C ASN A 38 -10.34 -4.56 -7.06
N ASP A 39 -10.34 -3.27 -7.38
CA ASP A 39 -10.56 -2.76 -8.73
C ASP A 39 -9.47 -3.27 -9.69
N VAL A 40 -8.21 -3.21 -9.27
CA VAL A 40 -7.07 -3.76 -10.02
C VAL A 40 -7.23 -5.27 -10.27
N ILE A 41 -7.63 -6.04 -9.25
CA ILE A 41 -7.95 -7.48 -9.40
C ILE A 41 -9.08 -7.69 -10.41
N GLY A 42 -10.08 -6.80 -10.42
CA GLY A 42 -11.19 -6.78 -11.37
C GLY A 42 -10.82 -6.29 -12.78
N GLY A 43 -9.56 -5.88 -13.01
CA GLY A 43 -9.09 -5.35 -14.30
C GLY A 43 -9.46 -3.88 -14.54
N ILE A 44 -9.86 -3.15 -13.50
CA ILE A 44 -10.14 -1.72 -13.55
C ILE A 44 -8.83 -0.98 -13.20
N PRO A 45 -8.33 -0.08 -14.08
CA PRO A 45 -7.09 0.63 -13.83
C PRO A 45 -7.26 1.67 -12.71
N PRO A 46 -6.25 1.84 -11.84
CA PRO A 46 -6.30 2.82 -10.76
C PRO A 46 -5.85 4.19 -11.26
N ASP A 47 -6.80 5.04 -11.66
CA ASP A 47 -6.52 6.34 -12.30
C ASP A 47 -6.78 7.57 -11.40
N GLU A 48 -7.75 7.50 -10.47
CA GLU A 48 -8.20 8.67 -9.69
C GLU A 48 -7.56 8.83 -8.31
N HIS A 49 -7.01 7.75 -7.73
CA HIS A 49 -6.26 7.73 -6.45
C HIS A 49 -6.88 8.54 -5.30
N LEU A 50 -8.19 8.42 -5.08
CA LEU A 50 -8.97 9.18 -4.09
C LEU A 50 -8.62 8.84 -2.62
N GLU A 51 -7.94 7.72 -2.40
CA GLU A 51 -7.43 7.24 -1.12
C GLU A 51 -6.14 7.96 -0.69
N ILE A 52 -5.43 8.63 -1.61
CA ILE A 52 -4.24 9.41 -1.29
C ILE A 52 -4.64 10.70 -0.55
N ARG A 53 -3.92 11.00 0.53
CA ARG A 53 -4.16 12.20 1.35
C ARG A 53 -2.90 12.96 1.65
N HIS A 54 -3.05 14.28 1.79
CA HIS A 54 -1.95 15.15 2.17
C HIS A 54 -1.80 15.26 3.69
N HIS A 55 -0.58 15.05 4.19
CA HIS A 55 -0.21 15.25 5.59
C HIS A 55 0.28 16.69 5.81
N PRO A 56 -0.07 17.35 6.94
CA PRO A 56 0.37 18.71 7.24
C PRO A 56 1.90 18.92 7.28
N GLU A 57 2.67 17.84 7.43
CA GLU A 57 4.14 17.87 7.41
C GLU A 57 4.74 17.86 5.99
N GLY A 58 3.91 17.83 4.94
CA GLY A 58 4.33 18.04 3.55
C GLY A 58 4.60 16.77 2.75
N PHE A 59 4.01 15.64 3.13
CA PHE A 59 4.04 14.38 2.37
C PHE A 59 2.63 13.86 2.14
N ASP A 60 2.46 13.00 1.14
CA ASP A 60 1.20 12.33 0.88
C ASP A 60 1.24 10.91 1.47
N PHE A 61 0.07 10.36 1.81
CA PHE A 61 -0.03 9.05 2.40
C PHE A 61 -1.31 8.31 2.01
N VAL A 62 -1.23 6.98 2.04
CA VAL A 62 -2.35 6.05 1.90
C VAL A 62 -2.47 5.25 3.20
N GLN A 63 -3.69 5.16 3.71
CA GLN A 63 -3.96 4.56 5.01
C GLN A 63 -4.17 3.04 4.93
N GLY A 64 -3.57 2.35 5.89
CA GLY A 64 -3.81 0.94 6.17
C GLY A 64 -5.17 0.77 6.80
N ASN A 65 -5.92 -0.23 6.36
CA ASN A 65 -7.24 -0.52 6.92
C ASN A 65 -7.60 -2.00 6.76
N ARG A 66 -8.55 -2.45 7.59
CA ARG A 66 -8.96 -3.86 7.66
C ARG A 66 -9.49 -4.48 6.36
N SER A 67 -9.91 -3.68 5.37
CA SER A 67 -10.32 -4.22 4.07
C SER A 67 -9.15 -4.88 3.33
N LEU A 68 -7.91 -4.51 3.65
CA LEU A 68 -6.71 -5.15 3.13
C LEU A 68 -6.65 -6.64 3.48
N THR A 69 -7.16 -7.05 4.65
CA THR A 69 -7.25 -8.49 5.02
C THR A 69 -8.12 -9.29 4.06
N ALA A 70 -9.22 -8.70 3.56
CA ALA A 70 -10.11 -9.36 2.61
C ALA A 70 -9.45 -9.48 1.22
N VAL A 71 -8.71 -8.43 0.82
CA VAL A 71 -7.90 -8.43 -0.40
C VAL A 71 -6.82 -9.51 -0.32
N GLU A 72 -6.02 -9.55 0.76
CA GLU A 72 -4.99 -10.59 0.97
C GLU A 72 -5.56 -12.00 0.90
N THR A 73 -6.71 -12.25 1.53
CA THR A 73 -7.35 -13.57 1.53
C THR A 73 -7.88 -13.97 0.16
N GLY A 74 -8.42 -13.02 -0.61
CA GLY A 74 -8.93 -13.25 -1.98
C GLY A 74 -7.83 -13.42 -3.02
N LEU A 75 -6.70 -12.74 -2.84
CA LEU A 75 -5.55 -12.76 -3.75
C LEU A 75 -4.87 -14.13 -3.86
N VAL A 76 -4.89 -14.94 -2.81
CA VAL A 76 -4.27 -16.28 -2.78
C VAL A 76 -4.70 -17.17 -3.96
N ASN A 77 -5.87 -16.93 -4.57
CA ASN A 77 -6.43 -17.76 -5.63
C ASN A 77 -6.39 -17.17 -7.05
N ILE A 78 -6.00 -15.91 -7.26
CA ILE A 78 -6.13 -15.22 -8.57
C ILE A 78 -4.80 -14.59 -9.03
N MET A 79 -4.13 -13.81 -8.17
CA MET A 79 -2.88 -13.07 -8.44
C MET A 79 -2.10 -12.85 -7.15
N SER A 80 -0.77 -12.79 -7.20
CA SER A 80 0.02 -12.44 -6.02
C SER A 80 -0.31 -11.01 -5.55
N CYS A 81 -0.40 -10.80 -4.23
CA CYS A 81 -0.55 -9.47 -3.62
C CYS A 81 0.51 -8.49 -4.11
N GLU A 82 1.73 -8.98 -4.28
CA GLU A 82 2.85 -8.23 -4.82
C GLU A 82 2.56 -7.69 -6.23
N THR A 83 1.95 -8.50 -7.10
CA THR A 83 1.64 -8.08 -8.47
C THR A 83 0.62 -6.94 -8.50
N VAL A 84 -0.41 -7.04 -7.65
CA VAL A 84 -1.45 -6.01 -7.54
C VAL A 84 -0.88 -4.73 -6.94
N LEU A 85 -0.08 -4.84 -5.87
CA LEU A 85 0.58 -3.68 -5.26
C LEU A 85 1.55 -3.02 -6.24
N ARG A 86 2.29 -3.79 -7.05
CA ARG A 86 3.17 -3.26 -8.08
C ARG A 86 2.41 -2.47 -9.14
N GLN A 87 1.27 -2.97 -9.62
CA GLN A 87 0.42 -2.26 -10.58
C GLN A 87 -0.10 -0.94 -10.00
N TYR A 88 -0.51 -0.95 -8.73
CA TYR A 88 -0.90 0.28 -8.04
C TYR A 88 0.28 1.25 -7.92
N VAL A 89 1.45 0.82 -7.44
CA VAL A 89 2.64 1.68 -7.32
C VAL A 89 3.06 2.26 -8.67
N ASP A 90 3.03 1.46 -9.73
CA ASP A 90 3.35 1.92 -11.09
C ASP A 90 2.41 3.03 -11.59
N SER A 91 1.15 3.01 -11.15
CA SER A 91 0.18 4.06 -11.49
C SER A 91 0.41 5.38 -10.76
N VAL A 92 1.03 5.38 -9.57
CA VAL A 92 1.24 6.60 -8.76
C VAL A 92 2.66 7.14 -8.81
N LYS A 93 3.66 6.30 -9.07
CA LYS A 93 5.09 6.63 -8.89
C LYS A 93 5.56 7.84 -9.68
N HIS A 94 4.93 8.15 -10.81
CA HIS A 94 5.30 9.30 -11.65
C HIS A 94 5.06 10.67 -10.96
N ASN A 95 4.21 10.70 -9.92
CA ASN A 95 3.90 11.91 -9.16
C ASN A 95 4.82 12.13 -7.95
N TYR A 96 5.66 11.15 -7.62
CA TYR A 96 6.46 11.15 -6.40
C TYR A 96 7.94 10.91 -6.70
N ASP A 97 8.81 11.52 -5.90
CA ASP A 97 10.24 11.20 -5.90
C ASP A 97 10.51 9.91 -5.12
N TYR A 98 9.69 9.62 -4.10
CA TYR A 98 9.79 8.43 -3.25
C TYR A 98 8.41 7.88 -2.92
N VAL A 99 8.27 6.55 -2.95
CA VAL A 99 7.12 5.82 -2.42
C VAL A 99 7.63 4.89 -1.32
N LEU A 100 7.22 5.14 -0.08
CA LEU A 100 7.61 4.36 1.09
C LEU A 100 6.46 3.42 1.43
N LEU A 101 6.73 2.12 1.51
CA LEU A 101 5.74 1.12 1.90
C LEU A 101 6.01 0.67 3.34
N ASP A 102 5.01 0.82 4.20
CA ASP A 102 4.98 0.17 5.50
C ASP A 102 4.12 -1.08 5.38
N CYS A 103 4.79 -2.24 5.35
CA CYS A 103 4.15 -3.53 5.19
C CYS A 103 4.52 -4.42 6.37
N LEU A 104 3.52 -5.00 7.03
CA LEU A 104 3.74 -6.26 7.72
C LEU A 104 4.02 -7.33 6.66
N PRO A 105 5.00 -8.22 6.87
CA PRO A 105 5.24 -9.30 5.93
C PRO A 105 3.95 -10.10 5.74
N CYS A 106 3.56 -10.32 4.47
CA CYS A 106 2.38 -11.11 4.12
C CYS A 106 2.52 -12.52 4.76
N ASN A 107 1.86 -12.75 5.88
CA ASN A 107 2.05 -13.95 6.72
C ASN A 107 1.34 -15.21 6.18
N ASN A 108 1.46 -15.47 4.87
CA ASN A 108 1.29 -16.81 4.30
C ASN A 108 2.61 -17.38 3.73
N ALA A 109 3.74 -16.70 3.92
CA ALA A 109 5.04 -17.30 3.67
C ALA A 109 5.27 -18.45 4.65
N ARG A 110 5.50 -19.65 4.12
CA ARG A 110 5.98 -20.78 4.92
C ARG A 110 7.29 -20.35 5.61
N PRO A 111 7.58 -20.84 6.82
CA PRO A 111 8.69 -20.36 7.64
C PRO A 111 10.12 -20.65 7.08
N TYR A 112 10.27 -20.96 5.79
CA TYR A 112 11.53 -21.41 5.18
C TYR A 112 11.93 -20.71 3.87
N ASP A 113 11.17 -19.74 3.36
CA ASP A 113 11.55 -19.06 2.11
C ASP A 113 12.38 -17.79 2.40
N HIS A 114 13.70 -17.96 2.41
CA HIS A 114 14.69 -16.88 2.53
C HIS A 114 14.61 -15.83 1.40
N GLU A 115 13.93 -16.12 0.28
CA GLU A 115 13.72 -15.17 -0.82
C GLU A 115 12.79 -13.99 -0.43
N TYR A 116 11.90 -14.14 0.55
CA TYR A 116 10.95 -13.07 0.90
C TYR A 116 11.57 -11.91 1.68
N SER A 117 12.65 -12.13 2.44
CA SER A 117 13.30 -11.01 3.15
C SER A 117 14.04 -10.08 2.20
N ASP A 118 14.58 -10.63 1.10
CA ASP A 118 15.27 -9.85 0.08
C ASP A 118 14.26 -9.10 -0.80
N LEU A 119 13.08 -9.66 -1.06
CA LEU A 119 12.03 -9.06 -1.90
C LEU A 119 11.30 -7.87 -1.24
N ALA A 120 11.04 -7.94 0.08
CA ALA A 120 10.49 -6.81 0.84
C ALA A 120 11.45 -5.59 0.84
N VAL A 121 12.76 -5.86 0.82
CA VAL A 121 13.80 -4.84 0.65
C VAL A 121 13.89 -4.36 -0.81
N GLU A 122 13.58 -5.23 -1.78
CA GLU A 122 13.63 -4.92 -3.20
C GLU A 122 12.51 -3.95 -3.64
N VAL A 123 11.30 -4.08 -3.09
CA VAL A 123 10.22 -3.10 -3.36
C VAL A 123 10.50 -1.75 -2.70
N ALA A 124 11.19 -1.73 -1.55
CA ALA A 124 11.67 -0.50 -0.92
C ALA A 124 12.84 0.16 -1.68
N SER A 125 13.55 -0.60 -2.52
CA SER A 125 14.76 -0.15 -3.26
C SER A 125 14.57 0.02 -4.77
N LEU A 126 13.38 -0.26 -5.31
CA LEU A 126 13.07 -0.12 -6.75
C LEU A 126 12.61 1.30 -7.15
N ILE A 127 13.00 2.31 -6.36
CA ILE A 127 12.81 3.75 -6.61
C ILE A 127 14.16 4.46 -6.52
#